data_AF-A0ABD4W1K1-F1
#
_entry.id   AF-A0ABD4W1K1-F1
#
_cell.length_a   1.000
_cell.length_b   1.000
_cell.length_c   1.000
_cell.angle_alpha   90.00
_cell.angle_beta   90.00
_cell.angle_gamma   90.00
#
_symmetry.space_group_name_H-M   'P 1'
#
loop_
_entity.id
_entity.type
_entity.pdbx_description
1 polymer ?
#
loop_
_entity_poly.entity_id
_entity_poly.type
_entity_poly.pdbx_seq_one_letter_code
_entity_poly.pdbx_strand_id
1 'polypeptide(L)'
;MQEKEELKQYLIDHLDEAIEKHYLQVYYQPVIRTLTGRLCGAEALIRWIDPVKGFLSPGDFIPLFEEMNLSYKVDRYVIQEGTQGLRGRIDKGEKLVPVSINLSRADFQMMDSLTELNQAMRKNGLHWSLVRVEITESALSKDVAGGHSQLPPGRL
;
A
#
# COMPACT_ATOMS: atom_id res chain seq x y z
N MET A 1 -10.64 -15.76 21.69
CA MET A 1 -10.94 -16.53 20.46
C MET A 1 -12.17 -15.98 19.75
N GLN A 2 -13.30 -15.77 20.45
CA GLN A 2 -14.53 -15.25 19.85
C GLN A 2 -14.43 -13.78 19.38
N GLU A 3 -13.94 -12.87 20.22
CA GLU A 3 -13.80 -11.44 19.89
C GLU A 3 -12.88 -11.16 18.70
N LYS A 4 -11.82 -11.98 18.51
CA LYS A 4 -10.91 -11.87 17.37
C LYS A 4 -11.61 -12.27 16.06
N GLU A 5 -12.46 -13.29 16.11
CA GLU A 5 -13.21 -13.75 14.93
C GLU A 5 -14.31 -12.75 14.56
N GLU A 6 -14.99 -12.19 15.56
CA GLU A 6 -15.96 -11.11 15.37
C GLU A 6 -15.31 -9.86 14.74
N LEU A 7 -14.09 -9.49 15.15
CA LEU A 7 -13.35 -8.41 14.52
C LEU A 7 -13.00 -8.74 13.06
N LYS A 8 -12.52 -9.94 12.76
CA LYS A 8 -12.20 -10.35 11.38
C LYS A 8 -13.42 -10.26 10.47
N GLN A 9 -14.55 -10.82 10.90
CA GLN A 9 -15.78 -10.77 10.12
C GLN A 9 -16.23 -9.33 9.90
N TYR A 10 -16.18 -8.50 10.95
CA TYR A 10 -16.48 -7.07 10.86
C TYR A 10 -15.60 -6.36 9.81
N LEU A 11 -14.29 -6.57 9.83
CA LEU A 11 -13.35 -5.96 8.88
C LEU A 11 -13.67 -6.35 7.43
N ILE A 12 -14.01 -7.61 7.18
CA ILE A 12 -14.37 -8.08 5.84
C ILE A 12 -15.66 -7.41 5.36
N ASP A 13 -16.69 -7.39 6.21
CA ASP A 13 -18.01 -6.88 5.85
C ASP A 13 -18.03 -5.37 5.61
N HIS A 14 -17.11 -4.62 6.25
CA HIS A 14 -17.09 -3.15 6.21
C HIS A 14 -15.97 -2.56 5.36
N LEU A 15 -15.12 -3.37 4.71
CA LEU A 15 -14.00 -2.86 3.90
C LEU A 15 -14.47 -1.91 2.77
N ASP A 16 -15.50 -2.30 2.02
CA ASP A 16 -15.99 -1.50 0.89
C ASP A 16 -16.64 -0.19 1.38
N GLU A 17 -17.37 -0.22 2.51
CA GLU A 17 -17.88 0.99 3.15
C GLU A 17 -16.73 1.89 3.63
N ALA A 18 -15.70 1.33 4.25
CA ALA A 18 -14.57 2.09 4.74
C ALA A 18 -13.79 2.81 3.64
N ILE A 19 -13.73 2.20 2.44
CA ILE A 19 -13.20 2.83 1.23
C ILE A 19 -14.12 3.96 0.77
N GLU A 20 -15.42 3.68 0.58
CA GLU A 20 -16.38 4.65 0.05
C GLU A 20 -16.54 5.88 0.97
N LYS A 21 -16.53 5.66 2.28
CA LYS A 21 -16.73 6.71 3.30
C LYS A 21 -15.44 7.36 3.77
N HIS A 22 -14.29 7.03 3.18
CA HIS A 22 -12.98 7.54 3.58
C HIS A 22 -12.62 7.30 5.07
N TYR A 23 -13.07 6.17 5.62
CA TYR A 23 -12.63 5.70 6.95
C TYR A 23 -11.21 5.16 6.90
N LEU A 24 -10.78 4.67 5.73
CA LEU A 24 -9.37 4.50 5.43
C LEU A 24 -8.71 5.86 5.21
N GLN A 25 -7.60 6.11 5.90
CA GLN A 25 -6.83 7.35 5.82
C GLN A 25 -5.36 7.07 5.55
N VAL A 26 -4.75 7.89 4.69
CA VAL A 26 -3.32 7.81 4.38
C VAL A 26 -2.54 8.77 5.27
N TYR A 27 -1.67 8.20 6.11
CA TYR A 27 -0.73 8.92 6.95
C TYR A 27 0.65 8.91 6.27
N TYR A 28 1.45 9.95 6.48
CA TYR A 28 2.78 10.07 5.87
C TYR A 28 3.86 9.99 6.95
N GLN A 29 4.63 8.91 6.97
CA GLN A 29 5.75 8.75 7.90
C GLN A 29 7.02 9.37 7.30
N PRO A 30 7.67 10.34 7.95
CA PRO A 30 8.90 10.96 7.44
C PRO A 30 10.06 9.97 7.35
N VAL A 31 10.81 10.01 6.24
CA VAL A 31 12.09 9.31 6.08
C VAL A 31 13.22 10.34 6.15
N ILE A 32 14.13 10.16 7.12
CA ILE A 32 15.21 11.09 7.42
C ILE A 32 16.56 10.49 7.01
N ARG A 33 17.34 11.25 6.24
CA ARG A 33 18.73 10.88 5.92
C ARG A 33 19.59 11.00 7.17
N THR A 34 20.05 9.88 7.72
CA THR A 34 20.82 9.81 8.97
C THR A 34 22.07 10.69 8.98
N LEU A 35 22.81 10.75 7.86
CA LEU A 35 24.03 11.55 7.74
C LEU A 35 23.80 13.07 7.80
N THR A 36 22.61 13.55 7.42
CA THR A 36 22.35 15.00 7.30
C THR A 36 21.21 15.51 8.15
N GLY A 37 20.42 14.62 8.76
CA GLY A 37 19.19 14.95 9.48
C GLY A 37 18.09 15.54 8.58
N ARG A 38 18.24 15.51 7.25
CA ARG A 38 17.27 16.11 6.32
C ARG A 38 16.19 15.13 5.93
N LEU A 39 14.95 15.63 5.84
CA LEU A 39 13.84 14.92 5.22
C LEU A 39 14.20 14.56 3.77
N CYS A 40 14.16 13.28 3.42
CA CYS A 40 14.49 12.78 2.09
C CYS A 40 13.37 12.00 1.41
N GLY A 41 12.31 11.67 2.15
CA GLY A 41 11.13 10.99 1.64
C GLY A 41 10.04 10.94 2.70
N ALA A 42 8.92 10.35 2.34
CA ALA A 42 7.91 9.90 3.29
C ALA A 42 7.31 8.58 2.81
N GLU A 43 6.77 7.79 3.71
CA GLU A 43 6.05 6.56 3.39
C GLU A 43 4.55 6.78 3.61
N ALA A 44 3.73 6.45 2.61
CA ALA A 44 2.28 6.45 2.70
C ALA A 44 1.82 5.18 3.40
N LEU A 45 1.23 5.35 4.58
CA LEU A 45 0.80 4.27 5.44
C LEU A 45 -0.70 4.39 5.72
N ILE A 46 -1.44 3.34 5.41
CA ILE A 46 -2.87 3.30 5.66
C ILE A 46 -3.16 3.23 7.18
N ARG A 47 -4.26 3.82 7.60
CA ARG A 47 -4.88 3.69 8.93
C ARG A 47 -6.38 3.59 8.73
N TRP A 48 -7.08 2.82 9.56
CA TRP A 48 -8.54 2.77 9.49
C TRP A 48 -9.12 3.44 10.72
N ILE A 49 -9.82 4.55 10.50
CA ILE A 49 -10.54 5.32 11.52
C ILE A 49 -12.02 4.94 11.42
N ASP A 50 -12.38 3.87 12.11
CA ASP A 50 -13.71 3.30 12.06
C ASP A 50 -14.68 4.03 13.01
N PRO A 51 -15.92 4.34 12.61
CA PRO A 51 -16.88 5.03 13.47
C PRO A 51 -17.36 4.18 14.66
N VAL A 52 -17.25 2.86 14.60
CA VAL A 52 -17.72 1.92 15.64
C VAL A 52 -16.56 1.35 16.45
N LYS A 53 -15.49 0.91 15.77
CA LYS A 53 -14.32 0.26 16.39
C LYS A 53 -13.20 1.24 16.75
N GLY A 54 -13.29 2.50 16.31
CA GLY A 54 -12.26 3.49 16.54
C GLY A 54 -11.04 3.27 15.66
N PHE A 55 -9.85 3.55 16.19
CA PHE A 55 -8.61 3.38 15.44
C PHE A 55 -8.23 1.90 15.31
N LEU A 56 -8.12 1.44 14.08
CA LEU A 56 -7.67 0.10 13.71
C LEU A 56 -6.30 0.21 13.03
N SER A 57 -5.33 -0.53 13.57
CA SER A 57 -3.96 -0.56 13.06
C SER A 57 -3.90 -1.41 11.79
N PRO A 58 -3.00 -1.13 10.82
CA PRO A 58 -2.76 -2.02 9.69
C PRO A 58 -2.48 -3.47 10.09
N GLY A 59 -1.84 -3.68 11.24
CA GLY A 59 -1.59 -5.03 11.76
C GLY A 59 -2.87 -5.82 12.08
N ASP A 60 -4.01 -5.14 12.26
CA ASP A 60 -5.29 -5.77 12.56
C ASP A 60 -5.99 -6.30 11.30
N PHE A 61 -5.79 -5.64 10.14
CA PHE A 61 -6.56 -5.92 8.93
C PHE A 61 -5.73 -6.32 7.70
N ILE A 62 -4.49 -5.85 7.55
CA ILE A 62 -3.66 -6.18 6.38
C ILE A 62 -3.41 -7.69 6.28
N PRO A 63 -2.98 -8.42 7.33
CA PRO A 63 -2.77 -9.86 7.23
C PRO A 63 -4.04 -10.63 6.86
N LEU A 64 -5.19 -10.18 7.36
CA LEU A 64 -6.49 -10.78 7.03
C LEU A 64 -6.84 -10.56 5.56
N PHE A 65 -6.64 -9.35 5.06
CA PHE A 65 -6.93 -9.03 3.66
C PHE A 65 -5.94 -9.68 2.69
N GLU A 66 -4.69 -9.88 3.08
CA GLU A 66 -3.76 -10.71 2.32
C GLU A 66 -4.23 -12.18 2.24
N GLU A 67 -4.69 -12.75 3.35
CA GLU A 67 -5.24 -14.12 3.39
C GLU A 67 -6.50 -14.28 2.51
N MET A 68 -7.35 -13.24 2.49
CA MET A 68 -8.61 -13.23 1.76
C MET A 68 -8.49 -12.69 0.32
N ASN A 69 -7.29 -12.35 -0.15
CA ASN A 69 -7.05 -11.68 -1.44
C ASN A 69 -7.82 -10.36 -1.62
N LEU A 70 -7.98 -9.59 -0.54
CA LEU A 70 -8.64 -8.29 -0.50
C LEU A 70 -7.66 -7.11 -0.37
N SER A 71 -6.37 -7.36 -0.11
CA SER A 71 -5.37 -6.30 0.12
C SER A 71 -5.28 -5.30 -1.04
N TYR A 72 -5.43 -5.79 -2.28
CA TYR A 72 -5.41 -4.95 -3.49
C TYR A 72 -6.43 -3.81 -3.47
N LYS A 73 -7.57 -3.97 -2.76
CA LYS A 73 -8.56 -2.90 -2.60
C LYS A 73 -8.00 -1.74 -1.77
N VAL A 74 -7.29 -2.08 -0.69
CA VAL A 74 -6.61 -1.11 0.18
C VAL A 74 -5.46 -0.46 -0.57
N ASP A 75 -4.65 -1.24 -1.27
CA ASP A 75 -3.48 -0.73 -1.99
C ASP A 75 -3.89 0.19 -3.15
N ARG A 76 -4.96 -0.15 -3.88
CA ARG A 76 -5.58 0.76 -4.86
C ARG A 76 -6.05 2.06 -4.21
N TYR A 77 -6.68 1.99 -3.06
CA TYR A 77 -7.12 3.17 -2.33
C TYR A 77 -5.94 4.05 -1.92
N VAL A 78 -4.84 3.46 -1.44
CA VAL A 78 -3.60 4.19 -1.10
C VAL A 78 -2.98 4.85 -2.32
N ILE A 79 -2.99 4.22 -3.50
CA ILE A 79 -2.55 4.87 -4.76
C ILE A 79 -3.36 6.14 -5.02
N GLN A 80 -4.69 6.04 -4.94
CA GLN A 80 -5.59 7.15 -5.25
C GLN A 80 -5.44 8.30 -4.25
N GLU A 81 -5.57 8.02 -2.95
CA GLU A 81 -5.48 9.02 -1.89
C GLU A 81 -4.05 9.56 -1.72
N GLY A 82 -3.03 8.72 -1.88
CA GLY A 82 -1.63 9.13 -1.78
C GLY A 82 -1.23 10.14 -2.86
N THR A 83 -1.64 9.88 -4.10
CA THR A 83 -1.39 10.81 -5.22
C THR A 83 -2.24 12.08 -5.11
N GLN A 84 -3.49 11.99 -4.65
CA GLN A 84 -4.32 13.16 -4.38
C GLN A 84 -3.75 14.03 -3.26
N GLY A 85 -3.27 13.41 -2.18
CA GLY A 85 -2.59 14.09 -1.08
C GLY A 85 -1.36 14.84 -1.56
N LEU A 86 -0.52 14.22 -2.40
CA LEU A 86 0.62 14.87 -3.03
C LEU A 86 0.23 16.10 -3.85
N ARG A 87 -0.83 16.01 -4.67
CA ARG A 87 -1.35 17.16 -5.44
C ARG A 87 -1.73 18.31 -4.54
N GLY A 88 -2.51 18.03 -3.49
CA GLY A 88 -2.92 19.04 -2.52
C GLY A 88 -1.74 19.74 -1.84
N ARG A 89 -0.61 19.05 -1.64
CA ARG A 89 0.63 19.66 -1.11
C ARG A 89 1.34 20.54 -2.13
N ILE A 90 1.34 20.16 -3.41
CA ILE A 90 1.82 21.04 -4.51
C ILE A 90 0.99 22.32 -4.55
N ASP A 91 -0.34 22.21 -4.48
CA ASP A 91 -1.25 23.36 -4.54
C ASP A 91 -1.02 24.36 -3.41
N LYS A 92 -0.59 23.87 -2.24
CA LYS A 92 -0.23 24.69 -1.08
C LYS A 92 1.18 25.28 -1.16
N GLY A 93 1.97 24.97 -2.19
CA GLY A 93 3.35 25.43 -2.34
C GLY A 93 4.32 24.79 -1.34
N GLU A 94 4.00 23.61 -0.81
CA GLU A 94 4.86 22.93 0.15
C GLU A 94 6.14 22.39 -0.51
N LYS A 95 7.22 22.30 0.28
CA LYS A 95 8.41 21.56 -0.16
C LYS A 95 8.10 20.06 -0.17
N LEU A 96 8.30 19.45 -1.33
CA LEU A 96 7.98 18.04 -1.54
C LEU A 96 9.23 17.18 -1.43
N VAL A 97 9.00 15.97 -0.92
CA VAL A 97 9.90 14.84 -0.99
C VAL A 97 9.15 13.68 -1.63
N PRO A 98 9.85 12.72 -2.26
CA PRO A 98 9.19 11.54 -2.82
C PRO A 98 8.40 10.79 -1.74
N VAL A 99 7.23 10.30 -2.11
CA VAL A 99 6.39 9.44 -1.26
C VAL A 99 6.49 8.00 -1.75
N SER A 100 6.83 7.09 -0.85
CA SER A 100 6.76 5.65 -1.07
C SER A 100 5.34 5.14 -0.86
N ILE A 101 4.85 4.35 -1.80
CA ILE A 101 3.58 3.60 -1.72
C ILE A 101 3.92 2.12 -1.70
N ASN A 102 3.43 1.42 -0.69
CA ASN A 102 3.58 -0.02 -0.57
C ASN A 102 2.61 -0.72 -1.51
N LEU A 103 3.11 -1.69 -2.29
CA LEU A 103 2.29 -2.62 -3.06
C LEU A 103 2.73 -4.06 -2.75
N SER A 104 1.76 -4.93 -2.58
CA SER A 104 1.98 -6.36 -2.42
C SER A 104 2.21 -7.02 -3.78
N ARG A 105 2.83 -8.21 -3.81
CA ARG A 105 2.91 -8.99 -5.05
C ARG A 105 1.54 -9.48 -5.53
N ALA A 106 0.63 -9.75 -4.59
CA ALA A 106 -0.73 -10.15 -4.93
C ALA A 106 -1.44 -9.04 -5.73
N ASP A 107 -1.10 -7.77 -5.52
CA ASP A 107 -1.67 -6.66 -6.27
C ASP A 107 -1.42 -6.80 -7.77
N PHE A 108 -0.21 -7.21 -8.16
CA PHE A 108 0.14 -7.41 -9.56
C PHE A 108 -0.57 -8.62 -10.21
N GLN A 109 -1.21 -9.46 -9.41
CA GLN A 109 -2.07 -10.56 -9.87
C GLN A 109 -3.55 -10.18 -9.86
N MET A 110 -3.97 -9.37 -8.89
CA MET A 110 -5.38 -9.00 -8.64
C MET A 110 -5.79 -7.71 -9.36
N MET A 111 -4.84 -6.84 -9.71
CA MET A 111 -5.07 -5.60 -10.44
C MET A 111 -3.90 -5.25 -11.38
N ASP A 112 -4.18 -4.40 -12.37
CA ASP A 112 -3.12 -3.76 -13.15
C ASP A 112 -2.56 -2.56 -12.37
N SER A 113 -1.69 -2.84 -11.39
CA SER A 113 -1.09 -1.85 -10.51
C SER A 113 -0.39 -0.71 -11.26
N LEU A 114 0.21 -1.03 -12.41
CA LEU A 114 0.89 -0.04 -13.24
C LEU A 114 -0.12 0.90 -13.89
N THR A 115 -1.21 0.38 -14.43
CA THR A 115 -2.28 1.20 -15.00
C THR A 115 -2.96 2.06 -13.92
N GLU A 116 -3.28 1.50 -12.75
CA GLU A 116 -3.86 2.25 -11.62
C GLU A 116 -2.96 3.41 -11.20
N LEU A 117 -1.66 3.16 -11.00
CA LEU A 117 -0.70 4.20 -10.66
C LEU A 117 -0.53 5.25 -11.78
N ASN A 118 -0.44 4.82 -13.04
CA ASN A 118 -0.35 5.72 -14.19
C ASN A 118 -1.55 6.66 -14.28
N GLN A 119 -2.76 6.12 -14.11
CA GLN A 119 -3.99 6.90 -14.14
C GLN A 119 -4.03 7.90 -12.99
N ALA A 120 -3.67 7.47 -11.77
CA ALA A 120 -3.64 8.33 -10.59
C ALA A 120 -2.60 9.46 -10.73
N MET A 121 -1.40 9.16 -11.22
CA MET A 121 -0.34 10.14 -11.47
C MET A 121 -0.77 11.17 -12.53
N ARG A 122 -1.38 10.72 -13.63
CA ARG A 122 -1.89 11.61 -14.70
C ARG A 122 -3.05 12.48 -14.21
N LYS A 123 -4.02 11.89 -13.53
CA LYS A 123 -5.19 12.59 -12.96
C LYS A 123 -4.77 13.74 -12.05
N ASN A 124 -3.71 13.52 -11.27
CA ASN A 124 -3.19 14.49 -10.30
C ASN A 124 -2.05 15.36 -10.85
N GLY A 125 -1.66 15.22 -12.12
CA GLY A 125 -0.60 16.02 -12.75
C GLY A 125 0.75 15.89 -12.04
N LEU A 126 1.08 14.71 -11.53
CA LEU A 126 2.29 14.46 -10.75
C LEU A 126 3.47 14.05 -11.65
N HIS A 127 4.67 14.52 -11.30
CA HIS A 127 5.90 14.03 -11.90
C HIS A 127 6.32 12.71 -11.23
N TRP A 128 6.82 11.75 -12.02
CA TRP A 128 7.21 10.41 -11.54
C TRP A 128 8.27 10.40 -10.45
N SER A 129 9.08 11.46 -10.34
CA SER A 129 10.05 11.58 -9.25
C SER A 129 9.42 11.75 -7.87
N LEU A 130 8.12 12.04 -7.78
CA LEU A 130 7.41 12.27 -6.51
C LEU A 130 6.82 11.01 -5.90
N VAL A 131 6.75 9.90 -6.63
CA VAL A 131 6.22 8.63 -6.13
C VAL A 131 7.25 7.52 -6.31
N ARG A 132 7.42 6.71 -5.28
CA ARG A 132 8.20 5.48 -5.29
C ARG A 132 7.26 4.32 -4.97
N VAL A 133 7.49 3.18 -5.60
CA VAL A 133 6.78 1.95 -5.26
C VAL A 133 7.74 1.11 -4.43
N GLU A 134 7.28 0.68 -3.26
CA GLU A 134 7.96 -0.29 -2.41
C GLU A 134 7.20 -1.61 -2.48
N ILE A 135 7.92 -2.70 -2.75
CA ILE A 135 7.34 -4.04 -2.85
C ILE A 135 7.82 -4.82 -1.65
N THR A 136 6.89 -5.27 -0.81
CA THR A 136 7.22 -5.99 0.43
C THR A 136 7.49 -7.48 0.17
N GLU A 137 8.46 -8.04 0.89
CA GLU A 137 9.02 -9.38 0.65
C GLU A 137 8.22 -10.54 1.27
N SER A 138 7.22 -10.28 2.12
CA SER A 138 6.21 -11.30 2.54
C SER A 138 5.48 -11.94 1.34
N ALA A 139 5.60 -11.31 0.17
CA ALA A 139 5.31 -11.82 -1.17
C ALA A 139 6.14 -13.02 -1.67
N LEU A 140 7.30 -13.33 -1.08
CA LEU A 140 8.24 -14.35 -1.59
C LEU A 140 8.05 -15.73 -0.96
N SER A 141 7.37 -15.84 0.18
CA SER A 141 7.40 -17.05 1.00
C SER A 141 6.60 -18.24 0.45
N LYS A 142 5.68 -18.03 -0.51
CA LYS A 142 4.81 -19.12 -1.02
C LYS A 142 5.30 -19.83 -2.29
N ASP A 143 6.34 -19.33 -2.97
CA ASP A 143 6.79 -19.91 -4.26
C ASP A 143 8.18 -20.55 -4.26
N VAL A 144 8.88 -20.65 -3.12
CA VAL A 144 10.22 -21.29 -3.09
C VAL A 144 10.14 -22.82 -2.86
N ALA A 145 8.94 -23.39 -2.65
CA ALA A 145 8.75 -24.84 -2.58
C ALA A 145 8.28 -25.43 -3.92
N GLY A 146 9.05 -25.21 -4.99
CA GLY A 146 8.64 -25.60 -6.35
C GLY A 146 9.78 -25.79 -7.34
N GLY A 147 10.61 -26.81 -7.12
CA GLY A 147 11.30 -27.52 -8.20
C GLY A 147 12.59 -26.89 -8.76
N HIS A 148 13.72 -27.12 -8.08
CA HIS A 148 15.01 -27.19 -8.76
C HIS A 148 15.01 -28.41 -9.71
N SER A 149 14.56 -28.22 -10.96
CA SER A 149 14.85 -29.16 -12.04
C SER A 149 16.04 -28.64 -12.84
N GLN A 150 17.20 -29.21 -12.49
CA GLN A 150 18.47 -29.30 -13.21
C GLN A 150 18.60 -28.51 -14.52
N LEU A 151 19.43 -27.46 -14.49
CA LEU A 151 20.08 -26.92 -15.68
C LEU A 151 21.09 -27.95 -16.19
N PRO A 152 21.08 -28.35 -17.48
CA PRO A 152 22.10 -29.24 -18.02
C PRO A 152 23.45 -28.53 -18.06
N PRO A 153 24.57 -29.25 -17.82
CA PRO A 153 25.90 -28.66 -17.84
C PRO A 153 26.25 -28.14 -19.23
N GLY A 154 26.91 -26.98 -19.26
CA GLY A 154 27.17 -26.20 -20.45
C GLY A 154 27.96 -26.93 -21.55
N ARG A 155 27.77 -26.45 -22.78
CA ARG A 155 28.72 -26.63 -23.88
C ARG A 155 29.32 -25.27 -24.22
N LEU A 156 30.62 -25.12 -23.96
CA LEU A 156 31.53 -24.49 -24.91
C LEU A 156 31.93 -25.56 -25.94
#